data_AF-A0A920LUJ0-F1
#
_entry.id   AF-A0A920LUJ0-F1
#
_cell.length_a   1.000
_cell.length_b   1.000
_cell.length_c   1.000
_cell.angle_alpha   90.00
_cell.angle_beta   90.00
_cell.angle_gamma   90.00
#
_symmetry.space_group_name_H-M   'P 1'
#
loop_
_entity.id
_entity.type
_entity.pdbx_description
1 polymer ?
#
loop_
_entity_poly.entity_id
_entity_poly.type
_entity_poly.pdbx_seq_one_letter_code
_entity_poly.pdbx_strand_id
1 'polypeptide(L)'
;MKKKILFIVTEDWYFISHRLKLAKYLRKKGFEVSVCCKDTGKIIDIERNGIAYFPLSVDRKSLSIIKFFRESIKIIKTCKRN
;
A
#
# COMPACT_ATOMS: atom_id res chain seq x y z
N MET A 1 16.90 8.29 10.62
CA MET A 1 16.09 7.72 9.52
C MET A 1 14.77 7.18 10.07
N LYS A 2 13.63 7.52 9.48
CA LYS A 2 12.33 6.92 9.86
C LYS A 2 12.23 5.50 9.29
N LYS A 3 11.73 4.56 10.10
CA LYS A 3 11.45 3.20 9.63
C LYS A 3 10.22 3.23 8.70
N LYS A 4 10.31 2.52 7.58
CA LYS A 4 9.25 2.46 6.56
C LYS A 4 8.42 1.19 6.70
N ILE A 5 7.11 1.31 6.53
CA ILE A 5 6.16 0.21 6.56
C ILE A 5 5.27 0.30 5.33
N LEU A 6 5.17 -0.82 4.61
CA LEU A 6 4.26 -1.00 3.50
C LEU A 6 3.25 -2.09 3.84
N PHE A 7 1.97 -1.74 3.77
CA PHE A 7 0.88 -2.71 3.80
C PHE A 7 0.60 -3.20 2.39
N ILE A 8 0.60 -4.52 2.19
CA ILE A 8 0.17 -5.13 0.93
C ILE A 8 -1.15 -5.84 1.22
N VAL A 9 -2.22 -5.37 0.59
CA VAL A 9 -3.56 -5.96 0.72
C VAL A 9 -4.24 -5.99 -0.64
N THR A 10 -5.31 -6.77 -0.74
CA THR A 10 -6.03 -6.96 -2.01
C THR A 10 -6.68 -5.68 -2.50
N GLU A 11 -7.50 -5.04 -1.66
CA GLU A 11 -8.40 -3.95 -2.03
C GLU A 11 -8.38 -2.87 -0.93
N ASP A 12 -8.62 -1.62 -1.32
CA ASP A 12 -8.59 -0.44 -0.44
C ASP A 12 -9.63 -0.47 0.70
N TRP A 13 -10.84 -0.97 0.46
CA TRP A 13 -11.86 -1.10 1.49
C TRP A 13 -11.43 -2.05 2.61
N TYR A 14 -10.72 -3.14 2.28
CA TYR A 14 -10.21 -4.10 3.27
C TYR A 14 -9.15 -3.44 4.15
N PHE A 15 -8.28 -2.61 3.54
CA PHE A 15 -7.32 -1.81 4.28
C PHE A 15 -8.03 -0.89 5.28
N ILE A 16 -9.04 -0.16 4.80
CA ILE A 16 -9.81 0.80 5.60
C ILE A 16 -10.46 0.11 6.81
N SER A 17 -11.10 -1.04 6.59
CA SER A 17 -11.81 -1.77 7.64
C SER A 17 -10.88 -2.40 8.69
N HIS A 18 -9.73 -2.98 8.30
CA HIS A 18 -8.93 -3.81 9.21
C HIS A 18 -7.57 -3.21 9.60
N ARG A 19 -6.93 -2.45 8.71
CA ARG A 19 -5.52 -2.05 8.84
C ARG A 19 -5.33 -0.56 9.06
N LEU A 20 -6.33 0.27 8.74
CA LEU A 20 -6.25 1.73 8.89
C LEU A 20 -5.97 2.16 10.34
N LYS A 21 -6.60 1.52 11.33
CA LYS A 21 -6.35 1.84 12.75
C LYS A 21 -4.88 1.61 13.13
N LEU A 22 -4.30 0.51 12.67
CA LEU A 22 -2.88 0.19 12.90
C LEU A 22 -1.97 1.15 12.14
N ALA A 23 -2.28 1.44 10.87
CA ALA A 23 -1.51 2.37 10.05
C ALA A 23 -1.44 3.78 10.69
N LYS A 24 -2.58 4.28 11.22
CA LYS A 24 -2.63 5.53 11.98
C LYS A 24 -1.75 5.50 13.22
N TYR A 25 -1.81 4.40 13.99
CA TYR A 25 -0.98 4.23 15.19
C TYR A 25 0.51 4.26 14.84
N LEU A 26 0.92 3.53 13.80
CA LEU A 26 2.30 3.50 13.32
C LEU A 26 2.77 4.89 12.84
N ARG A 27 1.94 5.63 12.09
CA ARG A 27 2.27 7.02 11.73
C ARG A 27 2.49 7.91 12.95
N LYS A 28 1.62 7.81 13.97
CA LYS A 28 1.79 8.55 15.24
C LYS A 28 3.08 8.18 15.98
N LYS A 29 3.58 6.96 15.80
CA LYS A 29 4.88 6.50 16.32
C LYS A 29 6.08 6.92 15.45
N GLY A 30 5.87 7.74 14.43
CA GLY A 30 6.94 8.30 13.59
C GLY A 30 7.35 7.44 12.41
N PHE A 31 6.60 6.37 12.09
CA PHE A 31 6.85 5.55 10.92
C PHE A 31 6.33 6.22 9.64
N GLU A 32 7.02 5.98 8.54
CA GLU A 32 6.50 6.26 7.20
C GLU A 32 5.63 5.08 6.77
N VAL A 33 4.35 5.31 6.56
CA VAL A 33 3.37 4.24 6.30
C VAL A 33 2.78 4.43 4.91
N SER A 34 2.74 3.34 4.16
CA SER A 34 2.16 3.26 2.82
C SER A 34 1.32 2.01 2.66
N VAL A 35 0.45 1.98 1.66
CA VAL A 35 -0.35 0.81 1.29
C VAL A 35 -0.30 0.58 -0.22
N CYS A 36 -0.20 -0.68 -0.60
CA CYS A 36 -0.33 -1.14 -1.96
C CYS A 36 -1.56 -2.06 -2.08
N CYS A 37 -2.53 -1.65 -2.89
CA CYS A 37 -3.80 -2.37 -3.08
C CYS A 37 -4.52 -1.95 -4.37
N LYS A 38 -5.55 -2.70 -4.76
CA LYS A 38 -6.46 -2.31 -5.84
C LYS A 38 -7.34 -1.14 -5.38
N ASP A 39 -7.43 -0.12 -6.23
CA ASP A 39 -8.37 1.00 -6.06
C ASP A 39 -9.81 0.53 -6.36
N THR A 40 -10.72 0.72 -5.40
CA THR A 40 -12.17 0.51 -5.56
C THR A 40 -12.96 1.82 -5.37
N GLY A 41 -12.28 2.96 -5.45
CA GLY A 41 -12.82 4.30 -5.26
C GLY A 41 -12.64 4.87 -3.85
N LYS A 42 -11.85 4.21 -2.97
CA LYS A 42 -11.66 4.65 -1.57
C LYS A 42 -10.23 5.07 -1.24
N ILE A 43 -9.35 5.18 -2.23
CA ILE A 43 -7.96 5.61 -2.02
C ILE A 43 -7.87 7.01 -1.40
N ILE A 44 -8.75 7.93 -1.78
CA ILE A 44 -8.78 9.29 -1.22
C ILE A 44 -8.94 9.25 0.31
N ASP A 45 -9.74 8.31 0.84
CA ASP A 45 -9.91 8.16 2.29
C ASP A 45 -8.64 7.65 2.97
N ILE A 46 -7.84 6.84 2.29
CA ILE A 46 -6.53 6.39 2.78
C ILE A 46 -5.54 7.57 2.79
N GLU A 47 -5.44 8.32 1.69
CA GLU A 47 -4.50 9.43 1.52
C GLU A 47 -4.80 10.60 2.47
N ARG A 48 -6.08 10.88 2.76
CA ARG A 48 -6.50 11.83 3.80
C ARG A 48 -5.94 11.51 5.19
N ASN A 49 -5.62 10.24 5.45
CA ASN A 49 -4.96 9.82 6.68
C ASN A 49 -3.44 9.90 6.60
N GLY A 50 -2.89 10.57 5.58
CA GLY A 50 -1.48 10.76 5.26
C GLY A 50 -0.72 9.47 5.03
N ILE A 51 -1.42 8.43 4.58
CA ILE A 51 -0.85 7.14 4.19
C ILE A 51 -0.66 7.18 2.68
N ALA A 52 0.57 6.96 2.21
CA ALA A 52 0.85 6.96 0.78
C ALA A 52 0.23 5.72 0.11
N TYR A 53 -0.33 5.91 -1.08
CA TYR A 53 -0.91 4.84 -1.88
C TYR A 53 -0.01 4.43 -3.04
N PHE A 54 0.07 3.12 -3.29
CA PHE A 54 0.68 2.55 -4.49
C PHE A 54 -0.32 1.63 -5.20
N PRO A 55 -0.58 1.85 -6.49
CA PRO A 55 -1.52 1.02 -7.23
C PRO A 55 -1.01 -0.42 -7.37
N LEU A 56 -1.90 -1.37 -7.09
CA LEU A 56 -1.66 -2.79 -7.32
C LEU A 56 -2.53 -3.28 -8.49
N SER A 57 -1.91 -3.40 -9.66
CA SER A 57 -2.55 -3.87 -10.90
C SER A 57 -2.46 -5.40 -11.03
N VAL A 58 -3.09 -6.15 -10.11
CA VAL A 58 -3.11 -7.62 -10.17
C VAL A 58 -4.39 -8.10 -10.86
N ASP A 59 -4.24 -8.48 -12.14
CA ASP A 59 -5.27 -9.19 -12.88
C ASP A 59 -5.39 -10.62 -12.34
N ARG A 60 -6.50 -10.91 -11.63
CA ARG A 60 -6.79 -12.24 -11.05
C ARG A 60 -6.87 -13.37 -12.08
N LYS A 61 -6.86 -13.07 -13.39
CA LYS A 61 -6.95 -14.04 -14.50
C LYS A 61 -5.61 -14.52 -15.07
N SER A 62 -4.48 -13.91 -14.72
CA SER A 62 -3.18 -14.43 -15.18
C SER A 62 -2.24 -14.60 -13.99
N LEU A 63 -1.92 -15.87 -13.70
CA LEU A 63 -0.82 -16.30 -12.85
C LEU A 63 0.55 -15.95 -13.46
N SER A 64 0.71 -14.76 -14.04
CA SER A 64 2.01 -14.29 -14.49
C SER A 64 2.78 -13.78 -13.29
N ILE A 65 3.41 -14.72 -12.58
CA ILE A 65 4.38 -14.50 -11.51
C ILE A 65 5.37 -13.38 -11.88
N ILE A 66 5.79 -13.32 -13.16
CA ILE A 66 6.69 -12.29 -13.70
C ILE A 66 6.10 -10.87 -13.61
N LYS A 67 4.80 -10.69 -13.87
CA LYS A 67 4.12 -9.39 -13.76
C LYS A 67 3.98 -8.96 -12.30
N PHE A 68 3.69 -9.93 -11.42
CA PHE A 68 3.68 -9.73 -9.97
C PHE A 68 5.05 -9.32 -9.41
N PHE A 69 6.13 -9.96 -9.87
CA PHE A 69 7.51 -9.61 -9.50
C PHE A 69 7.91 -8.21 -10.02
N ARG A 70 7.51 -7.81 -11.23
CA ARG A 70 7.77 -6.45 -11.75
C ARG A 70 7.05 -5.37 -10.94
N GLU A 71 5.79 -5.60 -10.59
CA GLU A 71 5.04 -4.69 -9.73
C GLU A 71 5.64 -4.65 -8.31
N SER A 72 6.08 -5.79 -7.77
CA SER A 72 6.84 -5.86 -6.51
C SER A 72 8.16 -5.09 -6.57
N ILE A 73 8.89 -5.13 -7.69
CA ILE A 73 10.12 -4.36 -7.89
C ILE A 73 9.83 -2.85 -8.02
N LYS A 74 8.72 -2.45 -8.65
CA LYS A 74 8.27 -1.04 -8.64
C LYS A 74 7.98 -0.56 -7.23
N ILE A 75 7.23 -1.35 -6.45
CA ILE A 75 6.92 -1.07 -5.05
C ILE A 75 8.22 -0.90 -4.23
N ILE A 76 9.20 -1.80 -4.41
CA ILE A 76 10.51 -1.69 -3.75
C ILE A 76 11.26 -0.43 -4.19
N LYS A 77 11.19 -0.06 -5.48
CA LYS A 77 11.79 1.18 -6.00
C LYS A 77 11.15 2.42 -5.37
N THR A 78 9.84 2.42 -5.16
CA THR A 78 9.16 3.56 -4.51
C THR A 78 9.49 3.64 -3.03
N CYS A 79 9.64 2.51 -2.33
CA CYS A 79 10.16 2.49 -0.96
C CYS A 79 11.58 3.08 -0.83
N LYS A 80 12.43 2.97 -1.86
CA LYS A 80 13.81 3.48 -1.88
C LYS A 80 13.98 4.95 -2.30
N ARG A 81 12.96 5.59 -2.89
CA ARG A 81 13.11 6.90 -3.55
C ARG A 81 12.57 8.11 -2.75
N ASN A 82 12.14 7.89 -1.50
CA ASN A 82 11.75 8.94 -0.54
C ASN A 82 12.69 9.00 0.65
#